data_AF-A0A7S0EYG0-F1
#
_entry.id   AF-A0A7S0EYG0-F1
#
_cell.length_a   1.000
_cell.length_b   1.000
_cell.length_c   1.000
_cell.angle_alpha   90.00
_cell.angle_beta   90.00
_cell.angle_gamma   90.00
#
_symmetry.space_group_name_H-M   'P 1'
#
loop_
_entity.id
_entity.type
_entity.pdbx_description
1 polymer ?
#
loop_
_entity_poly.entity_id
_entity_poly.type
_entity_poly.pdbx_seq_one_letter_code
_entity_poly.pdbx_strand_id
1 'polypeptide(L)'
;GGPQAAIGARLWHVGTGLLAPVGQEFADEIFMGSLEFSDVDTQGISRVKGFVTPRNQIRYESERMVWTPGDGWESWMSFIRQDIPIPSSYTQPLVVHMITEGCGASETRLSERLVEHARFKGGGENSKQGRGKKMKGPFLSVEPVIHDVSIATLETLREHTAKADFICPDWDTALKISRLIQGTVVKVSGSNLHPKLMGRYEIFGSQSNFRSVYKLQGGKYFMYFLPVESGAGRWYIGPTVGSTTACMFLDTDAPSPEDCKDGVWKEYSSFTSQWLSNTNITVERLLKDVAILDSKHERRHFSIVRGRMLMQTSRNEVYNVSEIVYDDQQRKIRVVSRQDDMEASDEFFLHKSKPIQKIKQLMRLCCTCGIPWKDEPCDRVPWEEVVDSIAGQVRAQMVWKAVVDEGTGKVYYWNTITDETVWDRPPELLRVSRSLETSIRSVRNMRGYVTPLDGSNNITDERYSLDETPQTVLPRCAKLLGMKRGVLAVRKGSKGSYVWDSEDPGRILVVPALQVPVIDPTGAGNAYSAAFGVNLARLLRSRRVSRRMAIMISACRATATGGAFVASKGMPAVKKSTQEWLEREARSP
;
A
#
# COMPACT_ATOMS: atom_id res chain seq x y z
N GLY A 1 -14.23 -9.41 -7.29
CA GLY A 1 -14.11 -8.23 -6.42
C GLY A 1 -14.95 -7.02 -6.85
N GLY A 2 -15.17 -6.79 -8.16
CA GLY A 2 -15.88 -5.61 -8.67
C GLY A 2 -17.25 -5.29 -8.04
N PRO A 3 -18.17 -6.25 -7.90
CA PRO A 3 -19.50 -6.03 -7.30
C PRO A 3 -19.44 -5.55 -5.85
N GLN A 4 -18.58 -6.19 -5.03
CA GLN A 4 -18.44 -5.84 -3.63
C GLN A 4 -17.85 -4.44 -3.45
N ALA A 5 -16.88 -4.06 -4.29
CA ALA A 5 -16.37 -2.70 -4.37
C ALA A 5 -17.45 -1.70 -4.79
N ALA A 6 -18.28 -2.02 -5.79
CA ALA A 6 -19.36 -1.14 -6.24
C ALA A 6 -20.38 -0.88 -5.12
N ILE A 7 -20.83 -1.92 -4.42
CA ILE A 7 -21.74 -1.77 -3.27
C ILE A 7 -21.05 -1.00 -2.14
N GLY A 8 -19.79 -1.31 -1.83
CA GLY A 8 -18.98 -0.59 -0.84
C GLY A 8 -18.89 0.91 -1.12
N ALA A 9 -18.68 1.30 -2.37
CA ALA A 9 -18.71 2.70 -2.80
C ALA A 9 -20.11 3.30 -2.77
N ARG A 10 -21.14 2.53 -3.16
CA ARG A 10 -22.55 2.97 -3.24
C ARG A 10 -23.16 3.30 -1.87
N LEU A 11 -22.66 2.68 -0.80
CA LEU A 11 -22.97 3.03 0.60
C LEU A 11 -22.55 4.47 0.97
N TRP A 12 -21.61 5.08 0.24
CA TRP A 12 -21.09 6.42 0.52
C TRP A 12 -21.33 7.42 -0.61
N HIS A 13 -21.73 6.99 -1.80
CA HIS A 13 -21.99 7.88 -2.93
C HIS A 13 -23.09 7.32 -3.85
N VAL A 14 -24.08 8.15 -4.17
CA VAL A 14 -25.25 7.72 -4.95
C VAL A 14 -24.96 7.48 -6.43
N GLY A 15 -24.01 8.22 -7.01
CA GLY A 15 -23.55 8.00 -8.38
C GLY A 15 -22.40 6.99 -8.41
N THR A 16 -22.73 5.70 -8.35
CA THR A 16 -21.78 4.60 -8.45
C THR A 16 -22.25 3.64 -9.53
N GLY A 17 -21.37 3.37 -10.51
CA GLY A 17 -21.62 2.39 -11.55
C GLY A 17 -20.53 1.33 -11.62
N LEU A 18 -20.85 0.17 -12.17
CA LEU A 18 -19.93 -0.94 -12.39
C LEU A 18 -19.64 -1.08 -13.89
N LEU A 19 -18.36 -1.00 -14.24
CA LEU A 19 -17.88 -1.25 -15.60
C LEU A 19 -17.12 -2.59 -15.61
N ALA A 20 -17.70 -3.63 -16.19
CA ALA A 20 -17.14 -4.98 -16.16
C ALA A 20 -17.59 -5.83 -17.34
N PRO A 21 -16.68 -6.62 -17.96
CA PRO A 21 -17.09 -7.68 -18.86
C PRO A 21 -17.68 -8.85 -18.06
N VAL A 22 -18.72 -9.48 -18.59
CA VAL A 22 -19.27 -10.76 -18.10
C VAL A 22 -19.37 -11.74 -19.27
N GLY A 23 -19.39 -13.04 -18.99
CA GLY A 23 -19.57 -14.06 -20.02
C GLY A 23 -20.95 -14.00 -20.65
N GLN A 24 -21.11 -14.64 -21.80
CA GLN A 24 -22.38 -14.66 -22.54
C GLN A 24 -23.49 -15.39 -21.77
N GLU A 25 -23.10 -16.38 -20.97
CA GLU A 25 -23.94 -17.22 -20.12
C GLU A 25 -24.31 -16.58 -18.78
N PHE A 26 -23.84 -15.35 -18.51
CA PHE A 26 -24.11 -14.66 -17.27
C PHE A 26 -25.63 -14.50 -17.05
N ALA A 27 -26.19 -15.36 -16.21
CA ALA A 27 -27.61 -15.43 -15.90
C ALA A 27 -27.97 -14.40 -14.84
N ASP A 28 -28.92 -13.51 -15.19
CA ASP A 28 -29.14 -12.23 -14.52
C ASP A 28 -29.69 -12.31 -13.08
N GLU A 29 -30.49 -13.31 -12.73
CA GLU A 29 -31.51 -13.10 -11.69
C GLU A 29 -30.98 -12.82 -10.28
N ILE A 30 -29.96 -13.54 -9.81
CA ILE A 30 -29.49 -13.41 -8.41
C ILE A 30 -28.46 -12.27 -8.25
N PHE A 31 -27.58 -12.13 -9.22
CA PHE A 31 -26.44 -11.21 -9.11
C PHE A 31 -26.79 -9.80 -9.58
N MET A 32 -27.48 -9.67 -10.71
CA MET A 32 -28.00 -8.37 -11.14
C MET A 32 -29.01 -7.85 -10.13
N GLY A 33 -29.87 -8.73 -9.60
CA GLY A 33 -30.81 -8.39 -8.53
C GLY A 33 -30.11 -7.80 -7.29
N SER A 34 -28.93 -8.30 -6.90
CA SER A 34 -28.18 -7.74 -5.77
C SER A 34 -27.56 -6.37 -6.04
N LEU A 35 -27.09 -6.13 -7.26
CA LEU A 35 -26.53 -4.84 -7.69
C LEU A 35 -27.62 -3.77 -7.88
N GLU A 36 -28.72 -4.15 -8.53
CA GLU A 36 -29.88 -3.29 -8.75
C GLU A 36 -30.58 -2.96 -7.43
N PHE A 37 -30.76 -3.93 -6.54
CA PHE A 37 -31.28 -3.69 -5.19
C PHE A 37 -30.39 -2.77 -4.36
N SER A 38 -29.10 -2.72 -4.71
CA SER A 38 -28.13 -1.82 -4.08
C SER A 38 -28.05 -0.45 -4.77
N ASP A 39 -28.88 -0.18 -5.77
CA ASP A 39 -28.86 1.00 -6.63
C ASP A 39 -27.48 1.26 -7.30
N VAL A 40 -26.73 0.21 -7.60
CA VAL A 40 -25.52 0.32 -8.42
C VAL A 40 -25.95 0.43 -9.88
N ASP A 41 -25.44 1.42 -10.60
CA ASP A 41 -25.67 1.53 -12.04
C ASP A 41 -24.95 0.38 -12.76
N THR A 42 -25.71 -0.43 -13.51
CA THR A 42 -25.24 -1.63 -14.20
C THR A 42 -25.08 -1.44 -15.71
N GLN A 43 -25.25 -0.22 -16.25
CA GLN A 43 -25.13 0.05 -17.70
C GLN A 43 -23.72 -0.26 -18.25
N GLY A 44 -22.70 -0.27 -17.39
CA GLY A 44 -21.32 -0.64 -17.76
C GLY A 44 -21.05 -2.14 -17.78
N ILE A 45 -22.03 -3.00 -17.45
CA ILE A 45 -21.86 -4.45 -17.51
C ILE A 45 -22.09 -4.92 -18.94
N SER A 46 -21.07 -5.54 -19.55
CA SER A 46 -21.07 -5.93 -20.96
C SER A 46 -20.90 -7.44 -21.12
N ARG A 47 -21.90 -8.10 -21.72
CA ARG A 47 -21.80 -9.53 -22.07
C ARG A 47 -20.90 -9.74 -23.28
N VAL A 48 -19.87 -10.55 -23.11
CA VAL A 48 -18.90 -10.84 -24.17
C VAL A 48 -19.20 -12.21 -24.77
N LYS A 49 -19.49 -12.24 -26.08
CA LYS A 49 -19.79 -13.46 -26.83
C LYS A 49 -18.60 -14.42 -26.83
N GLY A 50 -18.86 -15.72 -26.60
CA GLY A 50 -17.84 -16.76 -26.66
C GLY A 50 -16.95 -16.88 -25.42
N PHE A 51 -17.26 -16.16 -24.34
CA PHE A 51 -16.58 -16.27 -23.06
C PHE A 51 -17.54 -16.72 -21.97
N VAL A 52 -16.98 -17.43 -20.99
CA VAL A 52 -17.64 -17.81 -19.74
C VAL A 52 -17.24 -16.82 -18.64
N THR A 53 -18.18 -16.40 -17.81
CA THR A 53 -17.93 -15.56 -16.65
C THR A 53 -17.05 -16.33 -15.68
N PRO A 54 -15.86 -15.79 -15.29
CA PRO A 54 -14.96 -16.48 -14.39
C PRO A 54 -15.63 -16.83 -13.05
N ARG A 55 -15.56 -18.11 -12.67
CA ARG A 55 -16.12 -18.63 -11.42
C ARG A 55 -15.01 -19.02 -10.47
N ASN A 56 -15.23 -18.83 -9.17
CA ASN A 56 -14.27 -19.15 -8.13
C ASN A 56 -14.93 -19.88 -6.98
N GLN A 57 -14.23 -20.86 -6.43
CA GLN A 57 -14.53 -21.38 -5.11
C GLN A 57 -13.54 -20.77 -4.12
N ILE A 58 -14.06 -20.16 -3.06
CA ILE A 58 -13.27 -19.63 -1.96
C ILE A 58 -13.59 -20.47 -0.73
N ARG A 59 -12.55 -21.04 -0.12
CA ARG A 59 -12.64 -21.81 1.12
C ARG A 59 -11.80 -21.13 2.19
N TYR A 60 -12.39 -20.94 3.36
CA TYR A 60 -11.70 -20.38 4.51
C TYR A 60 -11.25 -21.51 5.44
N GLU A 61 -9.93 -21.61 5.66
CA GLU A 61 -9.28 -22.52 6.60
C GLU A 61 -8.69 -21.70 7.74
N SER A 62 -9.46 -21.48 8.81
CA SER A 62 -9.08 -20.53 9.87
C SER A 62 -8.80 -19.13 9.28
N GLU A 63 -7.61 -18.57 9.48
CA GLU A 63 -7.19 -17.26 8.94
C GLU A 63 -6.72 -17.32 7.47
N ARG A 64 -6.66 -18.52 6.85
CA ARG A 64 -6.18 -18.70 5.49
C ARG A 64 -7.35 -18.78 4.50
N MET A 65 -7.30 -17.95 3.47
CA MET A 65 -8.20 -18.04 2.32
C MET A 65 -7.55 -18.91 1.24
N VAL A 66 -8.21 -19.99 0.85
CA VAL A 66 -7.83 -20.86 -0.26
C VAL A 66 -8.76 -20.58 -1.43
N TRP A 67 -8.15 -20.27 -2.57
CA TRP A 67 -8.85 -19.94 -3.80
C TRP A 67 -8.65 -21.05 -4.82
N THR A 68 -9.75 -21.55 -5.38
CA THR A 68 -9.74 -22.55 -6.44
C THR A 68 -10.44 -21.95 -7.67
N PRO A 69 -9.73 -21.77 -8.80
CA PRO A 69 -10.36 -21.32 -10.04
C PRO A 69 -11.36 -22.36 -10.52
N GLY A 70 -12.53 -21.89 -10.96
CA GLY A 70 -13.51 -22.67 -11.70
C GLY A 70 -13.47 -22.35 -13.20
N ASP A 71 -14.62 -22.50 -13.87
CA ASP A 71 -14.76 -22.23 -15.30
C ASP A 71 -14.43 -20.77 -15.67
N GLY A 72 -13.92 -20.56 -16.89
CA GLY A 72 -13.69 -19.24 -17.49
C GLY A 72 -12.28 -18.68 -17.27
N TRP A 73 -11.51 -19.22 -16.32
CA TRP A 73 -10.14 -18.76 -16.04
C TRP A 73 -9.15 -19.14 -17.14
N GLU A 74 -9.39 -20.22 -17.86
CA GLU A 74 -8.59 -20.67 -19.01
C GLU A 74 -8.52 -19.62 -20.13
N SER A 75 -9.57 -18.80 -20.26
CA SER A 75 -9.68 -17.74 -21.25
C SER A 75 -9.51 -16.33 -20.65
N TRP A 76 -9.14 -16.24 -19.36
CA TRP A 76 -9.10 -14.98 -18.60
C TRP A 76 -8.36 -13.87 -19.34
N MET A 77 -7.13 -14.11 -19.77
CA MET A 77 -6.30 -13.11 -20.44
C MET A 77 -6.92 -12.59 -21.75
N SER A 78 -7.65 -13.42 -22.47
CA SER A 78 -8.37 -13.02 -23.69
C SER A 78 -9.68 -12.31 -23.37
N PHE A 79 -10.33 -12.68 -22.26
CA PHE A 79 -11.58 -12.12 -21.78
C PHE A 79 -11.41 -10.67 -21.28
N ILE A 80 -10.39 -10.42 -20.45
CA ILE A 80 -10.14 -9.07 -19.91
C ILE A 80 -9.59 -8.07 -20.95
N ARG A 81 -9.15 -8.55 -22.12
CA ARG A 81 -8.68 -7.71 -23.23
C ARG A 81 -9.80 -7.18 -24.11
N GLN A 82 -11.03 -7.65 -23.91
CA GLN A 82 -12.17 -7.28 -24.73
C GLN A 82 -12.49 -5.80 -24.52
N ASP A 83 -12.75 -5.10 -25.62
CA ASP A 83 -13.18 -3.71 -25.57
C ASP A 83 -14.67 -3.69 -25.23
N ILE A 84 -15.01 -3.07 -24.10
CA ILE A 84 -16.40 -2.88 -23.67
C ILE A 84 -16.78 -1.40 -23.75
N PRO A 85 -18.03 -1.09 -24.14
CA PRO A 85 -18.49 0.29 -24.23
C PRO A 85 -18.50 0.98 -22.87
N ILE A 86 -18.10 2.25 -22.84
CA ILE A 86 -18.22 3.11 -21.65
C ILE A 86 -19.55 3.87 -21.76
N PRO A 87 -20.49 3.69 -20.82
CA PRO A 87 -21.74 4.45 -20.81
C PRO A 87 -21.49 5.96 -20.79
N SER A 88 -22.36 6.74 -21.46
CA SER A 88 -22.24 8.20 -21.51
C SER A 88 -22.29 8.84 -20.11
N SER A 89 -23.05 8.24 -19.19
CA SER A 89 -23.14 8.61 -17.78
C SER A 89 -21.82 8.43 -17.01
N TYR A 90 -20.88 7.62 -17.50
CA TYR A 90 -19.62 7.30 -16.80
C TYR A 90 -18.45 8.19 -17.24
N THR A 91 -18.71 9.16 -18.13
CA THR A 91 -17.65 9.90 -18.84
C THR A 91 -16.94 10.97 -18.00
N GLN A 92 -17.48 11.35 -16.84
CA GLN A 92 -16.88 12.33 -15.92
C GLN A 92 -16.89 11.84 -14.46
N PRO A 93 -16.23 10.71 -14.15
CA PRO A 93 -16.27 10.14 -12.82
C PRO A 93 -15.50 11.03 -11.82
N LEU A 94 -16.02 11.09 -10.59
CA LEU A 94 -15.30 11.69 -9.45
C LEU A 94 -14.07 10.84 -9.09
N VAL A 95 -14.26 9.53 -9.09
CA VAL A 95 -13.27 8.50 -8.72
C VAL A 95 -13.34 7.38 -9.75
N VAL A 96 -12.18 6.89 -10.17
CA VAL A 96 -12.06 5.59 -10.84
C VAL A 96 -11.42 4.65 -9.82
N HIS A 97 -12.19 3.68 -9.33
CA HIS A 97 -11.70 2.62 -8.46
C HIS A 97 -11.44 1.37 -9.30
N MET A 98 -10.18 0.96 -9.37
CA MET A 98 -9.75 -0.17 -10.17
C MET A 98 -9.29 -1.31 -9.25
N ILE A 99 -9.80 -2.51 -9.52
CA ILE A 99 -9.28 -3.75 -8.93
C ILE A 99 -8.46 -4.45 -10.00
N THR A 100 -7.21 -4.74 -9.72
CA THR A 100 -6.36 -5.52 -10.63
C THR A 100 -6.37 -6.96 -10.16
N GLU A 101 -7.34 -7.76 -10.62
CA GLU A 101 -7.35 -9.21 -10.35
C GLU A 101 -6.28 -9.89 -11.23
N GLY A 102 -5.18 -10.33 -10.62
CA GLY A 102 -4.03 -10.92 -11.33
C GLY A 102 -2.90 -9.91 -11.58
N CYS A 103 -2.35 -9.89 -12.80
CA CYS A 103 -1.13 -9.11 -13.12
C CYS A 103 -1.37 -7.65 -13.53
N GLY A 104 -2.62 -7.20 -13.60
CA GLY A 104 -2.97 -5.80 -13.86
C GLY A 104 -2.73 -5.34 -15.31
N ALA A 105 -2.75 -6.24 -16.29
CA ALA A 105 -2.50 -5.88 -17.68
C ALA A 105 -3.73 -5.25 -18.38
N SER A 106 -4.92 -5.87 -18.32
CA SER A 106 -6.01 -5.51 -19.24
C SER A 106 -7.15 -4.73 -18.59
N GLU A 107 -7.45 -4.99 -17.31
CA GLU A 107 -8.30 -4.14 -16.46
C GLU A 107 -7.82 -2.70 -16.52
N THR A 108 -6.50 -2.55 -16.66
CA THR A 108 -5.94 -1.24 -16.60
C THR A 108 -6.09 -0.43 -17.86
N ARG A 109 -6.09 -1.07 -19.04
CA ARG A 109 -6.40 -0.39 -20.31
C ARG A 109 -7.78 0.27 -20.25
N LEU A 110 -8.76 -0.39 -19.65
CA LEU A 110 -10.12 0.14 -19.50
C LEU A 110 -10.16 1.33 -18.52
N SER A 111 -9.48 1.20 -17.39
CA SER A 111 -9.37 2.30 -16.42
C SER A 111 -8.62 3.50 -17.01
N GLU A 112 -7.59 3.27 -17.83
CA GLU A 112 -6.82 4.31 -18.50
C GLU A 112 -7.70 5.04 -19.51
N ARG A 113 -8.49 4.31 -20.30
CA ARG A 113 -9.48 4.90 -21.20
C ARG A 113 -10.50 5.77 -20.45
N LEU A 114 -11.00 5.32 -19.30
CA LEU A 114 -11.88 6.13 -18.45
C LEU A 114 -11.18 7.41 -17.96
N VAL A 115 -9.96 7.27 -17.45
CA VAL A 115 -9.16 8.39 -16.94
C VAL A 115 -8.82 9.39 -18.06
N GLU A 116 -8.48 8.90 -19.26
CA GLU A 116 -8.17 9.69 -20.45
C GLU A 116 -9.43 10.39 -20.99
N HIS A 117 -10.53 9.65 -21.13
CA HIS A 117 -11.80 10.19 -21.61
C HIS A 117 -12.30 11.32 -20.68
N ALA A 118 -12.21 11.11 -19.37
CA ALA A 118 -12.57 12.11 -18.36
C ALA A 118 -11.65 13.35 -18.38
N ARG A 119 -10.36 13.18 -18.75
CA ARG A 119 -9.41 14.29 -18.90
C ARG A 119 -9.63 15.08 -20.19
N PHE A 120 -10.02 14.42 -21.29
CA PHE A 120 -10.17 15.06 -22.60
C PHE A 120 -11.47 15.88 -22.71
N LYS A 121 -12.61 15.34 -22.27
CA LYS A 121 -13.90 16.08 -22.28
C LYS A 121 -13.99 17.19 -21.23
N GLY A 122 -13.11 17.20 -20.24
CA GLY A 122 -12.96 18.33 -19.31
C GLY A 122 -12.28 19.56 -19.91
N GLY A 123 -11.77 19.46 -21.15
CA GLY A 123 -11.09 20.53 -21.90
C GLY A 123 -11.83 20.95 -23.17
N GLY A 124 -13.16 21.01 -23.14
CA GLY A 124 -13.97 21.50 -24.27
C GLY A 124 -13.67 22.97 -24.64
N GLU A 125 -13.74 23.25 -25.95
CA GLU A 125 -13.27 24.40 -26.74
C GLU A 125 -13.68 25.84 -26.33
N ASN A 126 -14.27 26.06 -25.16
CA ASN A 126 -14.66 27.41 -24.70
C ASN A 126 -13.57 28.16 -23.89
N SER A 127 -12.34 27.67 -23.81
CA SER A 127 -11.27 28.31 -23.03
C SER A 127 -10.47 29.38 -23.79
N LYS A 128 -11.08 30.15 -24.70
CA LYS A 128 -10.44 31.34 -25.29
C LYS A 128 -10.69 32.64 -24.52
N GLN A 129 -11.51 32.65 -23.47
CA GLN A 129 -11.63 33.79 -22.57
C GLN A 129 -11.72 33.33 -21.10
N GLY A 130 -10.67 33.62 -20.34
CA GLY A 130 -10.65 33.47 -18.88
C GLY A 130 -9.60 32.46 -18.40
N ARG A 131 -8.79 32.89 -17.43
CA ARG A 131 -7.84 32.08 -16.64
C ARG A 131 -8.56 30.97 -15.84
N GLY A 132 -9.13 29.98 -16.53
CA GLY A 132 -9.75 28.81 -15.92
C GLY A 132 -8.70 27.85 -15.38
N LYS A 133 -8.79 27.50 -14.08
CA LYS A 133 -7.98 26.44 -13.46
C LYS A 133 -8.16 25.13 -14.25
N LYS A 134 -7.06 24.56 -14.75
CA LYS A 134 -7.01 23.18 -15.30
C LYS A 134 -7.78 22.24 -14.35
N MET A 135 -8.88 21.64 -14.81
CA MET A 135 -9.60 20.66 -14.01
C MET A 135 -8.67 19.47 -13.73
N LYS A 136 -8.51 19.10 -12.46
CA LYS A 136 -7.85 17.84 -12.09
C LYS A 136 -8.73 16.68 -12.57
N GLY A 137 -8.14 15.71 -13.25
CA GLY A 137 -8.82 14.48 -13.68
C GLY A 137 -9.43 13.67 -12.51
N PRO A 138 -10.09 12.54 -12.79
CA PRO A 138 -10.67 11.69 -11.77
C PRO A 138 -9.63 11.26 -10.74
N PHE A 139 -10.06 11.10 -9.48
CA PHE A 139 -9.22 10.52 -8.43
C PHE A 139 -9.01 9.04 -8.75
N LEU A 140 -7.76 8.58 -8.85
CA LEU A 140 -7.45 7.20 -9.20
C LEU A 140 -7.18 6.39 -7.94
N SER A 141 -8.02 5.39 -7.70
CA SER A 141 -7.89 4.44 -6.60
C SER A 141 -7.60 3.04 -7.16
N VAL A 142 -6.59 2.37 -6.63
CA VAL A 142 -6.16 1.05 -7.11
C VAL A 142 -6.14 0.04 -5.96
N GLU A 143 -6.79 -1.09 -6.16
CA GLU A 143 -6.73 -2.26 -5.31
C GLU A 143 -5.94 -3.39 -6.01
N PRO A 144 -4.68 -3.62 -5.63
CA PRO A 144 -3.93 -4.77 -6.12
C PRO A 144 -4.48 -6.05 -5.48
N VAL A 145 -5.08 -6.92 -6.29
CA VAL A 145 -5.49 -8.28 -5.89
C VAL A 145 -4.61 -9.25 -6.65
N ILE A 146 -3.43 -9.51 -6.11
CA ILE A 146 -2.37 -10.24 -6.78
C ILE A 146 -2.12 -11.55 -6.06
N HIS A 147 -2.37 -12.67 -6.73
CA HIS A 147 -2.09 -13.99 -6.17
C HIS A 147 -0.60 -14.33 -6.22
N ASP A 148 0.07 -13.91 -7.30
CA ASP A 148 1.51 -14.12 -7.54
C ASP A 148 2.25 -12.78 -7.68
N VAL A 149 3.02 -12.45 -6.65
CA VAL A 149 3.78 -11.20 -6.58
C VAL A 149 5.19 -11.45 -7.09
N SER A 150 5.45 -10.95 -8.30
CA SER A 150 6.72 -11.08 -9.00
C SER A 150 7.18 -9.72 -9.55
N ILE A 151 8.44 -9.63 -10.01
CA ILE A 151 8.96 -8.37 -10.58
C ILE A 151 8.18 -7.97 -11.85
N ALA A 152 7.84 -8.91 -12.72
CA ALA A 152 7.08 -8.63 -13.93
C ALA A 152 5.67 -8.13 -13.59
N THR A 153 4.96 -8.81 -12.67
CA THR A 153 3.66 -8.36 -12.19
C THR A 153 3.72 -6.96 -11.57
N LEU A 154 4.79 -6.68 -10.81
CA LEU A 154 5.01 -5.36 -10.23
C LEU A 154 5.29 -4.29 -11.30
N GLU A 155 6.03 -4.60 -12.36
CA GLU A 155 6.30 -3.67 -13.47
C GLU A 155 5.01 -3.29 -14.20
N THR A 156 4.14 -4.25 -14.51
CA THR A 156 2.82 -3.96 -15.09
C THR A 156 1.97 -3.13 -14.14
N LEU A 157 1.88 -3.51 -12.86
CA LEU A 157 1.11 -2.77 -11.86
C LEU A 157 1.62 -1.32 -11.66
N ARG A 158 2.94 -1.10 -11.77
CA ARG A 158 3.59 0.20 -11.59
C ARG A 158 3.16 1.25 -12.59
N GLU A 159 2.81 0.86 -13.81
CA GLU A 159 2.33 1.80 -14.83
C GLU A 159 1.13 2.61 -14.33
N HIS A 160 0.41 2.07 -13.37
CA HIS A 160 -0.88 2.57 -12.91
C HIS A 160 -0.84 3.02 -11.46
N THR A 161 -0.22 2.22 -10.60
CA THR A 161 0.00 2.60 -9.20
C THR A 161 0.92 3.81 -9.05
N ALA A 162 1.82 4.08 -10.01
CA ALA A 162 2.59 5.33 -10.03
C ALA A 162 1.73 6.58 -10.35
N LYS A 163 0.55 6.39 -10.96
CA LYS A 163 -0.42 7.45 -11.28
C LYS A 163 -1.54 7.56 -10.24
N ALA A 164 -1.65 6.60 -9.33
CA ALA A 164 -2.75 6.48 -8.37
C ALA A 164 -2.65 7.52 -7.24
N ASP A 165 -3.81 8.02 -6.81
CA ASP A 165 -3.95 8.87 -5.63
C ASP A 165 -4.11 8.05 -4.34
N PHE A 166 -4.62 6.82 -4.47
CA PHE A 166 -4.84 5.88 -3.38
C PHE A 166 -4.56 4.43 -3.82
N ILE A 167 -3.81 3.67 -3.02
CA ILE A 167 -3.53 2.25 -3.26
C ILE A 167 -3.90 1.44 -2.01
N CYS A 168 -4.54 0.27 -2.18
CA CYS A 168 -5.07 -0.49 -1.06
C CYS A 168 -4.84 -2.02 -1.14
N PRO A 169 -3.61 -2.53 -1.03
CA PRO A 169 -3.37 -3.98 -1.00
C PRO A 169 -3.80 -4.60 0.34
N ASP A 170 -3.87 -5.92 0.41
CA ASP A 170 -3.82 -6.65 1.68
C ASP A 170 -2.37 -6.75 2.21
N TRP A 171 -2.22 -7.15 3.48
CA TRP A 171 -0.92 -7.26 4.15
C TRP A 171 0.02 -8.27 3.49
N ASP A 172 -0.49 -9.43 3.04
CA ASP A 172 0.34 -10.46 2.42
C ASP A 172 0.87 -9.97 1.07
N THR A 173 0.01 -9.36 0.26
CA THR A 173 0.40 -8.70 -0.98
C THR A 173 1.43 -7.59 -0.72
N ALA A 174 1.20 -6.71 0.25
CA ALA A 174 2.12 -5.64 0.59
C ALA A 174 3.48 -6.17 1.08
N LEU A 175 3.47 -7.22 1.90
CA LEU A 175 4.66 -7.87 2.43
C LEU A 175 5.46 -8.52 1.29
N LYS A 176 4.82 -9.31 0.43
CA LYS A 176 5.45 -9.91 -0.75
C LYS A 176 6.05 -8.84 -1.67
N ILE A 177 5.32 -7.75 -1.93
CA ILE A 177 5.84 -6.63 -2.73
C ILE A 177 7.04 -6.01 -2.03
N SER A 178 6.97 -5.77 -0.71
CA SER A 178 8.09 -5.18 0.04
C SER A 178 9.36 -6.04 0.05
N ARG A 179 9.21 -7.35 -0.14
CA ARG A 179 10.28 -8.33 -0.32
C ARG A 179 10.80 -8.41 -1.76
N LEU A 180 10.08 -7.85 -2.75
CA LEU A 180 10.59 -7.76 -4.13
C LEU A 180 11.74 -6.76 -4.21
N ILE A 181 12.84 -7.17 -4.83
CA ILE A 181 14.03 -6.33 -4.92
C ILE A 181 14.33 -6.08 -6.39
N GLN A 182 14.05 -4.85 -6.81
CA GLN A 182 14.38 -4.37 -8.15
C GLN A 182 15.87 -4.08 -8.25
N GLY A 183 16.50 -4.61 -9.30
CA GLY A 183 17.92 -4.38 -9.59
C GLY A 183 18.87 -5.18 -8.72
N THR A 184 18.43 -6.30 -8.15
CA THR A 184 19.31 -7.23 -7.44
C THR A 184 20.36 -7.78 -8.39
N VAL A 185 21.61 -7.48 -8.10
CA VAL A 185 22.74 -8.26 -8.59
C VAL A 185 23.04 -9.28 -7.51
N VAL A 186 23.06 -10.56 -7.84
CA VAL A 186 23.51 -11.61 -6.92
C VAL A 186 24.88 -12.10 -7.38
N LYS A 187 25.77 -12.39 -6.43
CA LYS A 187 27.06 -13.00 -6.68
C LYS A 187 26.99 -14.46 -6.31
N VAL A 188 27.25 -15.33 -7.29
CA VAL A 188 27.42 -16.76 -7.07
C VAL A 188 28.92 -17.03 -6.92
N SER A 189 29.32 -17.78 -5.90
CA SER A 189 30.72 -18.13 -5.61
C SER A 189 30.82 -19.52 -4.99
N GLY A 190 32.01 -20.13 -4.97
CA GLY A 190 32.27 -21.38 -4.23
C GLY A 190 32.33 -22.68 -5.04
N SER A 191 32.06 -22.63 -6.35
CA SER A 191 32.27 -23.78 -7.24
C SER A 191 33.67 -23.81 -7.84
N ASN A 192 34.41 -24.89 -7.58
CA ASN A 192 35.66 -25.20 -8.27
C ASN A 192 35.44 -26.02 -9.55
N LEU A 193 34.32 -26.74 -9.63
CA LEU A 193 33.98 -27.61 -10.76
C LEU A 193 33.44 -26.80 -11.96
N HIS A 194 32.71 -25.71 -11.66
CA HIS A 194 32.11 -24.83 -12.65
C HIS A 194 32.51 -23.36 -12.43
N PRO A 195 33.81 -23.01 -12.50
CA PRO A 195 34.28 -21.65 -12.23
C PRO A 195 33.66 -20.61 -13.19
N LYS A 196 33.32 -21.03 -14.41
CA LYS A 196 32.63 -20.19 -15.43
C LYS A 196 31.20 -19.78 -15.06
N LEU A 197 30.60 -20.43 -14.06
CA LEU A 197 29.26 -20.11 -13.55
C LEU A 197 29.34 -19.18 -12.32
N MET A 198 30.54 -18.91 -11.82
CA MET A 198 30.73 -18.00 -10.70
C MET A 198 30.77 -16.56 -11.21
N GLY A 199 30.20 -15.63 -10.45
CA GLY A 199 30.18 -14.22 -10.84
C GLY A 199 28.86 -13.53 -10.54
N ARG A 200 28.66 -12.38 -11.18
CA ARG A 200 27.51 -11.50 -10.97
C ARG A 200 26.36 -11.87 -11.89
N TYR A 201 25.21 -12.12 -11.32
CA TYR A 201 23.96 -12.41 -12.00
C TYR A 201 23.00 -11.23 -11.80
N GLU A 202 22.48 -10.71 -12.89
CA GLU A 202 21.50 -9.62 -12.88
C GLU A 202 20.16 -10.14 -13.37
N ILE A 203 19.05 -9.57 -12.89
CA ILE A 203 17.72 -9.94 -13.37
C ILE A 203 17.67 -9.76 -14.89
N PHE A 204 17.33 -10.85 -15.57
CA PHE A 204 17.11 -10.92 -17.01
C PHE A 204 15.60 -10.92 -17.20
N GLY A 205 15.05 -9.94 -17.93
CA GLY A 205 13.61 -9.57 -17.97
C GLY A 205 12.60 -10.64 -18.43
N SER A 206 12.88 -11.93 -18.27
CA SER A 206 11.96 -13.06 -18.40
C SER A 206 11.72 -13.73 -17.04
N GLN A 207 10.67 -14.57 -17.00
CA GLN A 207 10.33 -15.40 -15.85
C GLN A 207 10.41 -16.88 -16.20
N SER A 208 10.63 -17.70 -15.19
CA SER A 208 10.46 -19.16 -15.27
C SER A 208 9.65 -19.60 -14.06
N ASN A 209 8.47 -20.18 -14.30
CA ASN A 209 7.50 -20.58 -13.27
C ASN A 209 7.32 -19.52 -12.19
N PHE A 210 6.94 -18.32 -12.62
CA PHE A 210 6.59 -17.21 -11.73
C PHE A 210 7.76 -16.59 -10.93
N ARG A 211 8.99 -17.08 -11.09
CA ARG A 211 10.21 -16.48 -10.49
C ARG A 211 11.07 -15.77 -11.50
N SER A 212 11.80 -14.76 -11.02
CA SER A 212 12.74 -13.99 -11.84
C SER A 212 13.88 -14.86 -12.34
N VAL A 213 14.22 -14.71 -13.62
CA VAL A 213 15.42 -15.29 -14.19
C VAL A 213 16.57 -14.32 -14.01
N TYR A 214 17.75 -14.82 -13.67
CA TYR A 214 18.97 -14.02 -13.58
C TYR A 214 19.94 -14.46 -14.66
N LYS A 215 20.63 -13.53 -15.31
CA LYS A 215 21.66 -13.81 -16.31
C LYS A 215 23.03 -13.41 -15.79
N LEU A 216 24.01 -14.27 -15.99
CA LEU A 216 25.41 -13.99 -15.70
C LEU A 216 25.89 -12.80 -16.54
N GLN A 217 26.46 -11.78 -15.89
CA GLN A 217 26.97 -10.59 -16.54
C GLN A 217 28.09 -10.96 -17.52
N GLY A 218 27.93 -10.56 -18.79
CA GLY A 218 28.87 -10.91 -19.87
C GLY A 218 28.86 -12.39 -20.28
N GLY A 219 27.97 -13.21 -19.70
CA GLY A 219 27.90 -14.65 -19.94
C GLY A 219 26.62 -15.09 -20.67
N LYS A 220 26.57 -16.40 -20.97
CA LYS A 220 25.41 -17.09 -21.59
C LYS A 220 24.62 -17.96 -20.61
N TYR A 221 24.94 -17.88 -19.32
CA TYR A 221 24.33 -18.72 -18.30
C TYR A 221 23.25 -17.97 -17.55
N PHE A 222 22.25 -18.73 -17.14
CA PHE A 222 21.07 -18.24 -16.45
C PHE A 222 20.89 -18.99 -15.13
N MET A 223 20.27 -18.32 -14.19
CA MET A 223 19.77 -18.89 -12.96
C MET A 223 18.24 -18.73 -12.93
N TYR A 224 17.51 -19.81 -12.76
CA TYR A 224 16.05 -19.86 -12.92
C TYR A 224 15.43 -20.98 -12.08
N PHE A 225 14.13 -20.91 -11.87
CA PHE A 225 13.41 -21.86 -11.02
C PHE A 225 12.48 -22.77 -11.84
N LEU A 226 12.47 -24.05 -11.49
CA LEU A 226 11.50 -25.03 -11.99
C LEU A 226 10.86 -25.78 -10.82
N PRO A 227 9.52 -25.97 -10.82
CA PRO A 227 8.86 -26.85 -9.86
C PRO A 227 9.24 -28.31 -10.15
N VAL A 228 9.19 -29.15 -9.11
CA VAL A 228 9.40 -30.59 -9.21
C VAL A 228 8.14 -31.28 -8.70
N GLU A 229 7.60 -32.24 -9.45
CA GLU A 229 6.30 -32.87 -9.15
C GLU A 229 6.23 -33.61 -7.80
N SER A 230 7.38 -34.01 -7.24
CA SER A 230 7.50 -34.88 -6.06
C SER A 230 8.18 -34.23 -4.84
N GLY A 231 8.40 -32.91 -4.81
CA GLY A 231 9.08 -32.25 -3.69
C GLY A 231 9.21 -30.73 -3.82
N ALA A 232 10.11 -30.16 -3.01
CA ALA A 232 10.47 -28.74 -3.13
C ALA A 232 11.00 -28.44 -4.54
N GLY A 233 10.63 -27.28 -5.10
CA GLY A 233 11.13 -26.89 -6.40
C GLY A 233 12.63 -26.64 -6.42
N ARG A 234 13.20 -26.38 -7.60
CA ARG A 234 14.64 -26.26 -7.80
C ARG A 234 15.05 -24.95 -8.42
N TRP A 235 16.07 -24.34 -7.85
CA TRP A 235 16.88 -23.33 -8.54
C TRP A 235 17.95 -24.00 -9.36
N TYR A 236 18.00 -23.70 -10.65
CA TYR A 236 18.96 -24.22 -11.60
C TYR A 236 19.93 -23.13 -12.05
N ILE A 237 21.19 -23.49 -12.31
CA ILE A 237 22.14 -22.67 -13.06
C ILE A 237 22.55 -23.43 -14.33
N GLY A 238 22.21 -22.88 -15.50
CA GLY A 238 22.37 -23.56 -16.77
C GLY A 238 22.30 -22.64 -17.98
N PRO A 239 22.61 -23.15 -19.20
CA PRO A 239 22.69 -22.34 -20.42
C PRO A 239 21.32 -21.97 -21.01
N THR A 240 20.27 -22.71 -20.66
CA THR A 240 18.92 -22.56 -21.24
C THR A 240 17.90 -22.42 -20.12
N VAL A 241 17.16 -21.32 -20.10
CA VAL A 241 16.08 -21.08 -19.14
C VAL A 241 14.98 -22.13 -19.31
N GLY A 242 14.47 -22.66 -18.19
CA GLY A 242 13.37 -23.62 -18.20
C GLY A 242 13.77 -25.06 -18.54
N SER A 243 15.07 -25.35 -18.65
CA SER A 243 15.58 -26.70 -18.88
C SER A 243 15.91 -27.40 -17.57
N THR A 244 15.63 -28.71 -17.47
CA THR A 244 16.17 -29.54 -16.39
C THR A 244 17.62 -29.95 -16.64
N THR A 245 18.13 -29.71 -17.86
CA THR A 245 19.55 -29.87 -18.23
C THR A 245 20.34 -28.67 -17.73
N ALA A 246 20.81 -28.76 -16.49
CA ALA A 246 21.58 -27.72 -15.83
C ALA A 246 22.96 -28.21 -15.40
N CYS A 247 23.87 -27.27 -15.14
CA CYS A 247 25.19 -27.60 -14.60
C CYS A 247 25.16 -27.71 -13.08
N MET A 248 24.27 -26.95 -12.43
CA MET A 248 24.09 -26.94 -10.99
C MET A 248 22.62 -26.76 -10.63
N PHE A 249 22.21 -27.26 -9.47
CA PHE A 249 20.91 -26.93 -8.89
C PHE A 249 20.90 -26.94 -7.36
N LEU A 250 19.85 -26.39 -6.77
CA LEU A 250 19.54 -26.45 -5.36
C LEU A 250 18.05 -26.74 -5.18
N ASP A 251 17.73 -27.77 -4.39
CA ASP A 251 16.36 -28.07 -3.95
C ASP A 251 15.92 -27.05 -2.89
N THR A 252 15.02 -26.13 -3.25
CA THR A 252 14.42 -25.16 -2.33
C THR A 252 13.28 -24.39 -2.98
N ASP A 253 12.23 -24.12 -2.21
CA ASP A 253 11.14 -23.22 -2.61
C ASP A 253 11.44 -21.74 -2.32
N ALA A 254 12.69 -21.39 -1.98
CA ALA A 254 13.11 -20.02 -1.72
C ALA A 254 12.73 -19.06 -2.88
N PRO A 255 11.95 -18.00 -2.63
CA PRO A 255 11.37 -17.18 -3.70
C PRO A 255 12.41 -16.44 -4.53
N SER A 256 13.62 -16.24 -3.99
CA SER A 256 14.77 -15.72 -4.71
C SER A 256 16.06 -16.50 -4.39
N PRO A 257 17.07 -16.50 -5.29
CA PRO A 257 18.32 -17.22 -5.10
C PRO A 257 19.13 -16.81 -3.86
N GLU A 258 19.01 -15.57 -3.42
CA GLU A 258 19.70 -15.05 -2.23
C GLU A 258 19.03 -15.45 -0.90
N ASP A 259 17.82 -16.01 -0.96
CA ASP A 259 17.12 -16.59 0.21
C ASP A 259 17.54 -18.05 0.46
N CYS A 260 18.41 -18.61 -0.40
CA CYS A 260 18.93 -19.97 -0.33
C CYS A 260 20.05 -20.17 0.72
N LYS A 261 20.03 -19.42 1.83
CA LYS A 261 21.22 -19.19 2.68
C LYS A 261 21.82 -20.41 3.37
N ASP A 262 21.14 -21.55 3.37
CA ASP A 262 21.60 -22.80 4.00
C ASP A 262 21.46 -24.02 3.09
N GLY A 263 21.33 -23.81 1.77
CA GLY A 263 21.09 -24.86 0.79
C GLY A 263 22.34 -25.65 0.39
N VAL A 264 22.22 -26.98 0.28
CA VAL A 264 23.27 -27.84 -0.27
C VAL A 264 23.15 -27.91 -1.79
N TRP A 265 24.02 -27.20 -2.50
CA TRP A 265 24.02 -27.20 -3.97
C TRP A 265 24.48 -28.55 -4.53
N LYS A 266 23.91 -28.95 -5.67
CA LYS A 266 24.32 -30.11 -6.47
C LYS A 266 24.98 -29.62 -7.74
N GLU A 267 26.15 -30.15 -8.06
CA GLU A 267 26.91 -29.81 -9.26
C GLU A 267 27.19 -31.06 -10.09
N TYR A 268 26.97 -31.00 -11.40
CA TYR A 268 27.20 -32.14 -12.27
C TYR A 268 28.69 -32.24 -12.64
N SER A 269 29.31 -33.39 -12.37
CA SER A 269 30.68 -33.72 -12.77
C SER A 269 30.67 -34.55 -14.04
N SER A 270 31.21 -34.01 -15.14
CA SER A 270 31.38 -34.77 -16.39
C SER A 270 32.48 -35.83 -16.30
N PHE A 271 33.39 -35.71 -15.33
CA PHE A 271 34.47 -36.69 -15.12
C PHE A 271 33.92 -37.97 -14.48
N THR A 272 33.02 -37.84 -13.50
CA THR A 272 32.43 -38.98 -12.78
C THR A 272 31.02 -39.32 -13.25
N SER A 273 30.43 -38.53 -14.15
CA SER A 273 29.03 -38.63 -14.61
C SER A 273 28.02 -38.66 -13.45
N GLN A 274 28.29 -37.90 -12.39
CA GLN A 274 27.49 -37.89 -11.15
C GLN A 274 27.26 -36.47 -10.64
N TRP A 275 26.18 -36.31 -9.87
CA TRP A 275 25.89 -35.10 -9.12
C TRP A 275 26.64 -35.11 -7.78
N LEU A 276 27.45 -34.09 -7.54
CA LEU A 276 28.22 -33.91 -6.32
C LEU A 276 27.57 -32.84 -5.44
N SER A 277 27.56 -33.05 -4.12
CA SER A 277 27.08 -32.05 -3.17
C SER A 277 28.17 -31.03 -2.87
N ASN A 278 27.85 -29.75 -2.87
CA ASN A 278 28.78 -28.68 -2.54
C ASN A 278 28.10 -27.68 -1.59
N THR A 279 28.60 -27.61 -0.36
CA THR A 279 28.13 -26.69 0.69
C THR A 279 28.85 -25.35 0.68
N ASN A 280 29.90 -25.19 -0.13
CA ASN A 280 30.66 -23.95 -0.22
C ASN A 280 30.05 -22.94 -1.19
N ILE A 281 29.03 -23.35 -1.97
CA ILE A 281 28.40 -22.46 -2.93
C ILE A 281 27.51 -21.47 -2.20
N THR A 282 27.82 -20.19 -2.37
CA THR A 282 27.05 -19.09 -1.79
C THR A 282 26.42 -18.25 -2.90
N VAL A 283 25.21 -17.76 -2.62
CA VAL A 283 24.52 -16.76 -3.44
C VAL A 283 24.30 -15.53 -2.58
N GLU A 284 25.14 -14.52 -2.79
CA GLU A 284 25.13 -13.30 -1.99
C GLU A 284 24.50 -12.14 -2.77
N ARG A 285 23.59 -11.41 -2.13
CA ARG A 285 23.06 -10.18 -2.71
C ARG A 285 24.14 -9.09 -2.72
N LEU A 286 24.42 -8.52 -3.89
CA LEU A 286 25.22 -7.30 -4.04
C LEU A 286 24.29 -6.09 -4.09
N LEU A 287 24.27 -5.30 -3.02
CA LEU A 287 23.73 -3.95 -3.08
C LEU A 287 24.79 -2.98 -3.62
N LYS A 288 24.36 -1.93 -4.34
CA LYS A 288 25.29 -0.87 -4.75
C LYS A 288 25.80 -0.15 -3.51
N ASP A 289 27.13 -0.14 -3.34
CA ASP A 289 27.80 0.61 -2.30
C ASP A 289 27.40 2.09 -2.31
N VAL A 290 27.33 2.68 -1.13
CA VAL A 290 26.94 4.08 -0.97
C VAL A 290 28.17 4.89 -0.60
N ALA A 291 28.66 5.67 -1.55
CA ALA A 291 29.62 6.73 -1.26
C ALA A 291 28.89 8.02 -0.89
N ILE A 292 29.18 8.57 0.30
CA ILE A 292 28.77 9.88 0.77
C ILE A 292 30.00 10.78 0.86
N LEU A 293 29.88 12.01 0.38
CA LEU A 293 30.88 13.04 0.58
C LEU A 293 30.43 13.91 1.76
N ASP A 294 31.26 14.04 2.78
CA ASP A 294 30.97 14.89 3.91
C ASP A 294 31.33 16.37 3.64
N SER A 295 31.02 17.25 4.58
CA SER A 295 31.29 18.68 4.50
C SER A 295 32.77 19.04 4.49
N LYS A 296 33.65 18.10 4.86
CA LYS A 296 35.12 18.23 4.83
C LYS A 296 35.72 17.65 3.54
N HIS A 297 34.88 17.28 2.56
CA HIS A 297 35.27 16.60 1.33
C HIS A 297 35.88 15.21 1.52
N GLU A 298 35.66 14.58 2.67
CA GLU A 298 36.04 13.19 2.89
C GLU A 298 34.97 12.25 2.35
N ARG A 299 35.40 11.20 1.63
CA ARG A 299 34.52 10.20 1.07
C ARG A 299 34.35 9.06 2.08
N ARG A 300 33.12 8.87 2.54
CA ARG A 300 32.65 7.76 3.40
C ARG A 300 31.99 6.71 2.51
N HIS A 301 32.53 5.50 2.47
CA HIS A 301 32.08 4.42 1.60
C HIS A 301 31.41 3.32 2.42
N PHE A 302 30.11 3.11 2.19
CA PHE A 302 29.34 2.09 2.88
C PHE A 302 29.09 0.89 1.98
N SER A 303 29.47 -0.30 2.45
CA SER A 303 29.30 -1.57 1.73
C SER A 303 28.78 -2.67 2.66
N ILE A 304 28.33 -3.77 2.06
CA ILE A 304 27.95 -4.98 2.80
C ILE A 304 28.95 -6.07 2.45
N VAL A 305 29.60 -6.62 3.47
CA VAL A 305 30.58 -7.71 3.32
C VAL A 305 30.20 -8.80 4.31
N ARG A 306 29.89 -10.01 3.80
CA ARG A 306 29.51 -11.17 4.62
C ARG A 306 28.37 -10.86 5.60
N GLY A 307 27.37 -10.11 5.15
CA GLY A 307 26.20 -9.72 5.94
C GLY A 307 26.42 -8.57 6.93
N ARG A 308 27.66 -8.09 7.12
CA ARG A 308 27.97 -6.95 7.98
C ARG A 308 28.08 -5.68 7.15
N MET A 309 27.60 -4.57 7.71
CA MET A 309 27.74 -3.27 7.09
C MET A 309 29.08 -2.66 7.51
N LEU A 310 29.89 -2.29 6.52
CA LEU A 310 31.17 -1.63 6.74
C LEU A 310 31.11 -0.20 6.25
N MET A 311 31.69 0.73 7.00
CA MET A 311 32.01 2.06 6.53
C MET A 311 33.52 2.19 6.40
N GLN A 312 34.01 2.55 5.22
CA GLN A 312 35.42 2.87 4.98
C GLN A 312 35.60 4.36 4.74
N THR A 313 36.60 4.97 5.37
CA THR A 313 36.95 6.38 5.17
C THR A 313 38.02 6.54 4.10
N SER A 314 38.29 7.78 3.69
CA SER A 314 39.35 8.04 2.70
C SER A 314 40.76 7.80 3.26
N ARG A 315 40.86 7.65 4.58
CA ARG A 315 42.08 7.29 5.33
C ARG A 315 42.25 5.78 5.51
N ASN A 316 41.45 4.95 4.83
CA ASN A 316 41.43 3.49 4.95
C ASN A 316 41.04 2.95 6.34
N GLU A 317 40.44 3.77 7.20
CA GLU A 317 39.84 3.27 8.43
C GLU A 317 38.54 2.53 8.08
N VAL A 318 38.33 1.37 8.71
CA VAL A 318 37.16 0.52 8.47
C VAL A 318 36.38 0.36 9.76
N TYR A 319 35.11 0.71 9.73
CA TYR A 319 34.20 0.65 10.86
C TYR A 319 33.14 -0.43 10.60
N ASN A 320 32.97 -1.32 11.57
CA ASN A 320 31.86 -2.29 11.57
C ASN A 320 30.60 -1.61 12.11
N VAL A 321 29.73 -1.18 11.21
CA VAL A 321 28.57 -0.35 11.54
C VAL A 321 27.53 -1.18 12.27
N SER A 322 27.14 -0.73 13.46
CA SER A 322 26.09 -1.33 14.29
C SER A 322 24.82 -0.50 14.38
N GLU A 323 24.88 0.82 14.16
CA GLU A 323 23.73 1.72 14.13
C GLU A 323 24.06 3.00 13.34
N ILE A 324 23.04 3.62 12.73
CA ILE A 324 23.14 4.96 12.12
C ILE A 324 22.07 5.88 12.69
N VAL A 325 22.46 7.09 13.06
CA VAL A 325 21.56 8.18 13.47
C VAL A 325 21.67 9.35 12.49
N TYR A 326 20.55 9.90 12.04
CA TYR A 326 20.48 11.03 11.13
C TYR A 326 19.72 12.21 11.77
N ASP A 327 20.30 13.39 11.67
CA ASP A 327 19.67 14.67 12.03
C ASP A 327 19.47 15.49 10.76
N ASP A 328 18.21 15.68 10.37
CA ASP A 328 17.84 16.41 9.16
C ASP A 328 18.04 17.92 9.28
N GLN A 329 17.88 18.49 10.48
CA GLN A 329 18.06 19.92 10.71
C GLN A 329 19.53 20.30 10.62
N GLN A 330 20.40 19.51 11.25
CA GLN A 330 21.84 19.73 11.22
C GLN A 330 22.52 19.11 9.99
N ARG A 331 21.80 18.29 9.20
CA ARG A 331 22.34 17.49 8.09
C ARG A 331 23.53 16.65 8.54
N LYS A 332 23.40 16.00 9.70
CA LYS A 332 24.46 15.28 10.42
C LYS A 332 24.15 13.79 10.45
N ILE A 333 25.16 12.96 10.21
CA ILE A 333 25.09 11.50 10.36
C ILE A 333 26.05 11.09 11.47
N ARG A 334 25.56 10.28 12.41
CA ARG A 334 26.36 9.57 13.40
C ARG A 334 26.35 8.08 13.08
N VAL A 335 27.52 7.50 12.90
CA VAL A 335 27.73 6.07 12.66
C VAL A 335 28.27 5.46 13.94
N VAL A 336 27.49 4.57 14.53
CA VAL A 336 27.92 3.78 15.69
C VAL A 336 28.54 2.49 15.17
N SER A 337 29.67 2.12 15.73
CA SER A 337 30.42 0.90 15.41
C SER A 337 30.75 0.13 16.68
N ARG A 338 30.79 -1.20 16.56
CA ARG A 338 31.18 -2.10 17.66
C ARG A 338 32.38 -2.94 17.25
N GLN A 339 33.44 -2.85 18.02
CA GLN A 339 34.66 -3.63 17.86
C GLN A 339 35.14 -4.08 19.25
N ASP A 340 35.28 -5.39 19.45
CA ASP A 340 35.79 -6.01 20.69
C ASP A 340 35.14 -5.48 21.98
N ASP A 341 33.80 -5.49 22.02
CA ASP A 341 32.95 -5.02 23.13
C ASP A 341 33.05 -3.52 23.49
N MET A 342 33.80 -2.72 22.71
CA MET A 342 33.77 -1.26 22.80
C MET A 342 32.87 -0.65 21.73
N GLU A 343 32.04 0.31 22.15
CA GLU A 343 31.20 1.13 21.27
C GLU A 343 31.97 2.40 20.89
N ALA A 344 32.15 2.63 19.60
CA ALA A 344 32.77 3.83 19.05
C ALA A 344 31.81 4.51 18.07
N SER A 345 31.67 5.83 18.16
CA SER A 345 30.84 6.60 17.23
C SER A 345 31.67 7.58 16.42
N ASP A 346 31.42 7.65 15.13
CA ASP A 346 31.96 8.66 14.21
C ASP A 346 30.82 9.55 13.70
N GLU A 347 31.06 10.86 13.69
CA GLU A 347 30.07 11.87 13.29
C GLU A 347 30.57 12.70 12.11
N PHE A 348 29.72 12.90 11.11
CA PHE A 348 30.03 13.75 9.98
C PHE A 348 28.81 14.50 9.44
N PHE A 349 29.06 15.70 8.90
CA PHE A 349 28.03 16.55 8.30
C PHE A 349 27.98 16.33 6.79
N LEU A 350 26.80 16.38 6.20
CA LEU A 350 26.61 16.15 4.78
C LEU A 350 27.05 17.36 3.95
N HIS A 351 27.70 17.09 2.83
CA HIS A 351 27.99 18.12 1.83
C HIS A 351 26.70 18.77 1.30
N LYS A 352 26.79 20.06 0.90
CA LYS A 352 25.63 20.87 0.48
C LYS A 352 24.90 20.31 -0.76
N SER A 353 25.60 19.60 -1.64
CA SER A 353 25.05 19.05 -2.89
C SER A 353 24.53 17.59 -2.75
N LYS A 354 23.24 17.37 -3.06
CA LYS A 354 22.57 16.05 -3.22
C LYS A 354 22.50 15.10 -1.99
N PRO A 355 22.27 15.55 -0.74
CA PRO A 355 22.24 14.68 0.45
C PRO A 355 21.10 13.63 0.41
N ILE A 356 19.90 14.03 -0.02
CA ILE A 356 18.67 13.24 0.15
C ILE A 356 18.71 11.92 -0.63
N GLN A 357 19.26 11.90 -1.85
CA GLN A 357 19.31 10.68 -2.65
C GLN A 357 20.30 9.66 -2.09
N LYS A 358 21.43 10.14 -1.58
CA LYS A 358 22.48 9.32 -0.97
C LYS A 358 22.05 8.79 0.40
N ILE A 359 21.35 9.60 1.19
CA ILE A 359 20.72 9.16 2.45
C ILE A 359 19.68 8.09 2.19
N LYS A 360 18.80 8.28 1.20
CA LYS A 360 17.83 7.25 0.80
C LYS A 360 18.48 5.96 0.29
N GLN A 361 19.73 5.99 -0.17
CA GLN A 361 20.50 4.80 -0.54
C GLN A 361 21.13 4.15 0.70
N LEU A 362 21.73 4.95 1.59
CA LEU A 362 22.34 4.47 2.83
C LEU A 362 21.31 3.81 3.76
N MET A 363 20.14 4.43 3.92
CA MET A 363 19.02 3.89 4.70
C MET A 363 18.56 2.52 4.16
N ARG A 364 18.58 2.32 2.83
CA ARG A 364 18.27 1.00 2.22
C ARG A 364 19.35 -0.04 2.52
N LEU A 365 20.61 0.38 2.57
CA LEU A 365 21.72 -0.49 2.93
C LEU A 365 21.59 -0.95 4.38
N CYS A 366 21.30 -0.02 5.31
CA CYS A 366 21.04 -0.33 6.74
C CYS A 366 19.91 -1.34 6.90
N CYS A 367 18.78 -1.07 6.24
CA CYS A 367 17.61 -1.93 6.15
C CYS A 367 17.87 -3.35 5.63
N THR A 368 18.98 -3.61 4.92
CA THR A 368 19.27 -4.92 4.34
C THR A 368 20.13 -5.79 5.27
N CYS A 369 20.83 -5.15 6.21
CA CYS A 369 21.70 -5.81 7.18
C CYS A 369 21.14 -5.75 8.62
N GLY A 370 19.89 -5.33 8.80
CA GLY A 370 19.30 -5.17 10.13
C GLY A 370 19.98 -4.09 10.98
N ILE A 371 20.65 -3.11 10.35
CA ILE A 371 21.28 -1.99 11.06
C ILE A 371 20.20 -0.96 11.42
N PRO A 372 20.01 -0.62 12.70
CA PRO A 372 19.06 0.40 13.13
C PRO A 372 19.35 1.77 12.49
N TRP A 373 18.29 2.43 12.01
CA TRP A 373 18.30 3.82 11.54
C TRP A 373 17.42 4.66 12.47
N LYS A 374 17.97 5.69 13.11
CA LYS A 374 17.23 6.61 14.00
C LYS A 374 17.25 8.03 13.44
N ASP A 375 16.13 8.73 13.55
CA ASP A 375 16.07 10.18 13.29
C ASP A 375 16.13 10.92 14.65
N GLU A 376 17.02 11.92 14.83
CA GLU A 376 17.00 12.75 16.04
C GLU A 376 15.74 13.63 16.07
N PRO A 377 15.00 13.70 17.19
CA PRO A 377 13.78 14.49 17.28
C PRO A 377 14.09 15.99 17.22
N CYS A 378 13.41 16.72 16.33
CA CYS A 378 13.35 18.17 16.37
C CYS A 378 12.49 18.63 17.56
N ASP A 379 12.91 19.70 18.25
CA ASP A 379 12.17 20.32 19.35
C ASP A 379 10.69 20.54 18.98
N ARG A 380 9.81 19.73 19.56
CA ARG A 380 8.35 19.90 19.47
C ARG A 380 7.91 20.80 20.61
N VAL A 381 7.20 21.89 20.29
CA VAL A 381 6.46 22.68 21.28
C VAL A 381 5.48 21.74 22.00
N PRO A 382 5.46 21.68 23.35
CA PRO A 382 4.55 20.83 24.10
C PRO A 382 3.09 21.16 23.78
N TRP A 383 2.29 20.13 23.61
CA TRP A 383 0.88 20.20 23.22
C TRP A 383 0.02 20.96 24.24
N GLU A 384 0.47 21.08 25.49
CA GLU A 384 -0.25 21.78 26.56
C GLU A 384 -0.43 23.29 26.28
N GLU A 385 0.57 23.99 25.73
CA GLU A 385 0.48 25.44 25.48
C GLU A 385 -0.47 25.81 24.32
N VAL A 386 -0.64 24.91 23.35
CA VAL A 386 -1.56 25.11 22.21
C VAL A 386 -3.03 24.91 22.63
N VAL A 387 -3.26 24.05 23.62
CA VAL A 387 -4.61 23.72 24.11
C VAL A 387 -5.21 24.87 24.92
N ASP A 388 -4.42 25.56 25.75
CA ASP A 388 -4.92 26.64 26.61
C ASP A 388 -5.31 27.90 25.83
N SER A 389 -4.59 28.21 24.74
CA SER A 389 -4.94 29.32 23.85
C SER A 389 -6.26 29.08 23.09
N ILE A 390 -6.62 27.82 22.81
CA ILE A 390 -7.86 27.46 22.09
C ILE A 390 -9.03 27.35 23.07
N ALA A 391 -8.79 26.86 24.30
CA ALA A 391 -9.80 26.74 25.34
C ALA A 391 -10.35 28.11 25.81
N GLY A 392 -9.51 29.15 25.81
CA GLY A 392 -9.90 30.51 26.17
C GLY A 392 -10.92 31.16 25.23
N GLN A 393 -10.89 30.83 23.93
CA GLN A 393 -11.80 31.42 22.94
C GLN A 393 -13.18 30.71 22.87
N VAL A 394 -13.29 29.47 23.35
CA VAL A 394 -14.51 28.64 23.23
C VAL A 394 -15.51 28.87 24.37
N ARG A 395 -15.08 29.39 25.52
CA ARG A 395 -15.96 29.62 26.69
C ARG A 395 -17.05 30.69 26.47
N ALA A 396 -16.92 31.55 25.47
CA ALA A 396 -17.91 32.59 25.17
C ALA A 396 -19.18 32.08 24.44
N GLN A 397 -19.19 30.84 23.91
CA GLN A 397 -20.22 30.39 22.95
C GLN A 397 -21.27 29.39 23.50
N MET A 398 -21.16 28.93 24.75
CA MET A 398 -22.13 28.00 25.37
C MET A 398 -23.32 28.69 26.07
N VAL A 399 -23.49 29.99 25.85
CA VAL A 399 -24.22 30.87 26.75
C VAL A 399 -25.60 31.29 26.21
N TRP A 400 -25.86 31.17 24.91
CA TRP A 400 -27.11 31.62 24.27
C TRP A 400 -27.99 30.46 23.78
N LYS A 401 -29.30 30.50 24.06
CA LYS A 401 -30.32 29.52 23.65
C LYS A 401 -31.40 30.17 22.79
N ALA A 402 -31.87 29.49 21.74
CA ALA A 402 -33.02 29.93 20.96
C ALA A 402 -34.34 29.43 21.60
N VAL A 403 -35.29 30.32 21.81
CA VAL A 403 -36.59 30.07 22.44
C VAL A 403 -37.70 30.55 21.51
N VAL A 404 -38.79 29.79 21.41
CA VAL A 404 -39.97 30.15 20.62
C VAL A 404 -40.95 30.88 21.53
N ASP A 405 -41.32 32.10 21.16
CA ASP A 405 -42.36 32.85 21.85
C ASP A 405 -43.74 32.27 21.52
N GLU A 406 -44.46 31.79 22.53
CA GLU A 406 -45.72 31.06 22.37
C GLU A 406 -46.87 31.95 21.89
N GLY A 407 -46.81 33.26 22.13
CA GLY A 407 -47.84 34.22 21.71
C GLY A 407 -47.75 34.63 20.24
N THR A 408 -46.54 34.70 19.68
CA THR A 408 -46.30 35.19 18.30
C THR A 408 -45.72 34.13 17.35
N GLY A 409 -45.24 33.00 17.88
CA GLY A 409 -44.58 31.94 17.12
C GLY A 409 -43.18 32.31 16.61
N LYS A 410 -42.63 33.47 17.01
CA LYS A 410 -41.30 33.95 16.58
C LYS A 410 -40.21 33.47 17.51
N VAL A 411 -39.00 33.28 16.98
CA VAL A 411 -37.83 32.82 17.74
C VAL A 411 -37.05 34.02 18.27
N TYR A 412 -36.73 34.01 19.57
CA TYR A 412 -35.77 34.92 20.20
C TYR A 412 -34.62 34.12 20.83
N TYR A 413 -33.50 34.79 21.14
CA TYR A 413 -32.31 34.18 21.71
C TYR A 413 -32.11 34.71 23.13
N TRP A 414 -31.89 33.80 24.07
CA TRP A 414 -31.77 34.05 25.50
C TRP A 414 -30.39 33.64 26.01
N ASN A 415 -29.69 34.55 26.67
CA ASN A 415 -28.42 34.31 27.33
C ASN A 415 -28.68 33.67 28.70
N THR A 416 -28.30 32.42 28.90
CA THR A 416 -28.58 31.69 30.15
C THR A 416 -27.66 32.06 31.31
N ILE A 417 -26.68 32.96 31.10
CA ILE A 417 -25.79 33.46 32.15
C ILE A 417 -26.16 34.89 32.55
N THR A 418 -26.42 35.78 31.58
CA THR A 418 -26.77 37.18 31.83
C THR A 418 -28.27 37.42 31.89
N ASP A 419 -29.07 36.42 31.54
CA ASP A 419 -30.54 36.47 31.42
C ASP A 419 -31.07 37.45 30.34
N GLU A 420 -30.18 37.98 29.51
CA GLU A 420 -30.52 38.90 28.42
C GLU A 420 -31.24 38.17 27.28
N THR A 421 -32.19 38.85 26.63
CA THR A 421 -32.92 38.31 25.46
C THR A 421 -32.84 39.25 24.27
N VAL A 422 -32.64 38.68 23.08
CA VAL A 422 -32.57 39.43 21.82
C VAL A 422 -33.36 38.72 20.74
N TRP A 423 -34.05 39.48 19.88
CA TRP A 423 -34.84 38.91 18.78
C TRP A 423 -33.97 38.59 17.56
N ASP A 424 -32.94 39.40 17.31
CA ASP A 424 -31.95 39.15 16.27
C ASP A 424 -30.88 38.18 16.76
N ARG A 425 -30.44 37.29 15.88
CA ARG A 425 -29.45 36.27 16.21
C ARG A 425 -28.12 36.92 16.62
N PRO A 426 -27.60 36.68 17.84
CA PRO A 426 -26.36 37.28 18.31
C PRO A 426 -25.20 36.98 17.34
N PRO A 427 -24.27 37.92 17.09
CA PRO A 427 -23.09 37.71 16.26
C PRO A 427 -22.28 36.47 16.66
N GLU A 428 -22.27 36.15 17.95
CA GLU A 428 -21.60 35.00 18.56
C GLU A 428 -22.20 33.64 18.13
N LEU A 429 -23.44 33.64 17.62
CA LEU A 429 -24.18 32.48 17.11
C LEU A 429 -24.15 32.35 15.58
N LEU A 430 -23.48 33.27 14.87
CA LEU A 430 -23.39 33.31 13.41
C LEU A 430 -22.10 32.66 12.91
N ARG A 431 -21.97 31.33 13.09
CA ARG A 431 -21.30 30.39 12.16
C ARG A 431 -21.36 28.98 12.72
N VAL A 432 -21.42 28.02 11.79
CA VAL A 432 -21.33 26.55 11.96
C VAL A 432 -22.67 25.81 12.04
N SER A 433 -22.96 25.05 10.98
CA SER A 433 -24.04 24.07 10.89
C SER A 433 -23.74 22.83 11.74
N ARG A 434 -24.79 22.08 12.12
CA ARG A 434 -24.86 20.92 13.06
C ARG A 434 -23.83 19.77 12.92
N SER A 435 -22.81 19.90 12.07
CA SER A 435 -21.73 18.92 11.86
C SER A 435 -20.60 18.98 12.91
N LEU A 436 -20.46 20.08 13.69
CA LEU A 436 -19.31 20.28 14.57
C LEU A 436 -19.55 19.85 16.02
N GLU A 437 -20.79 19.96 16.51
CA GLU A 437 -21.17 19.67 17.90
C GLU A 437 -21.02 18.18 18.26
N THR A 438 -21.24 17.29 17.29
CA THR A 438 -20.99 15.86 17.47
C THR A 438 -19.50 15.52 17.47
N SER A 439 -18.67 16.32 16.79
CA SER A 439 -17.22 16.09 16.71
C SER A 439 -16.52 16.47 18.03
N ILE A 440 -16.99 17.52 18.73
CA ILE A 440 -16.35 17.99 19.97
C ILE A 440 -16.72 17.12 21.18
N ARG A 441 -17.95 16.58 21.24
CA ARG A 441 -18.36 15.64 22.30
C ARG A 441 -17.65 14.29 22.17
N SER A 442 -17.33 13.85 20.95
CA SER A 442 -16.52 12.65 20.68
C SER A 442 -15.04 12.82 21.04
N VAL A 443 -14.46 14.02 20.85
CA VAL A 443 -13.06 14.28 21.22
C VAL A 443 -12.85 14.24 22.74
N ARG A 444 -13.83 14.69 23.55
CA ARG A 444 -13.74 14.60 25.04
C ARG A 444 -13.92 13.18 25.59
N ASN A 445 -14.47 12.24 24.81
CA ASN A 445 -14.69 10.86 25.24
C ASN A 445 -13.62 9.87 24.74
N MET A 446 -12.60 10.31 24.00
CA MET A 446 -11.47 9.49 23.57
C MET A 446 -10.46 9.23 24.71
N ARG A 447 -10.86 8.43 25.71
CA ARG A 447 -9.95 7.80 26.69
C ARG A 447 -9.42 6.42 26.22
N GLY A 448 -9.53 6.09 24.94
CA GLY A 448 -9.02 4.84 24.34
C GLY A 448 -8.16 5.14 23.12
N TYR A 449 -6.84 5.09 23.32
CA TYR A 449 -5.73 5.34 22.41
C TYR A 449 -5.94 5.05 20.90
N VAL A 450 -6.01 6.11 20.08
CA VAL A 450 -5.39 6.12 18.74
C VAL A 450 -3.93 6.53 18.94
N THR A 451 -3.05 5.54 19.09
CA THR A 451 -1.61 5.82 19.27
C THR A 451 -0.97 6.08 17.91
N PRO A 452 -0.33 7.24 17.68
CA PRO A 452 0.78 7.29 16.75
C PRO A 452 1.79 6.23 17.21
N LEU A 453 2.27 5.37 16.31
CA LEU A 453 3.45 4.58 16.59
C LEU A 453 4.66 5.53 16.61
N ASP A 454 4.82 6.24 17.72
CA ASP A 454 6.10 6.83 18.08
C ASP A 454 7.07 5.65 18.27
N GLY A 455 8.28 5.75 17.73
CA GLY A 455 9.24 4.64 17.56
C GLY A 455 9.77 3.98 18.84
N SER A 456 9.06 4.07 19.97
CA SER A 456 9.40 3.49 21.27
C SER A 456 8.60 2.25 21.65
N ASN A 457 7.45 1.97 21.01
CA ASN A 457 6.64 0.78 21.35
C ASN A 457 6.69 -0.28 20.25
N ASN A 458 7.71 -1.13 20.36
CA ASN A 458 7.85 -2.39 19.63
C ASN A 458 6.65 -3.31 19.94
N ILE A 459 5.66 -3.36 19.04
CA ILE A 459 4.74 -4.52 18.98
C ILE A 459 5.50 -5.64 18.28
N THR A 460 6.29 -6.40 19.03
CA THR A 460 6.83 -7.69 18.58
C THR A 460 5.73 -8.74 18.70
N ASP A 461 4.92 -8.89 17.65
CA ASP A 461 4.20 -10.15 17.41
C ASP A 461 5.33 -11.17 17.08
N GLU A 462 5.66 -12.07 18.01
CA GLU A 462 6.85 -12.97 18.04
C GLU A 462 7.02 -13.88 16.79
N ARG A 463 6.13 -13.76 15.80
CA ARG A 463 6.15 -14.51 14.53
C ARG A 463 6.82 -13.79 13.37
N TYR A 464 7.27 -12.54 13.54
CA TYR A 464 7.85 -11.74 12.46
C TYR A 464 9.27 -11.29 12.80
N SER A 465 10.18 -11.34 11.83
CA SER A 465 11.51 -10.74 11.99
C SER A 465 11.39 -9.22 12.15
N LEU A 466 12.38 -8.58 12.78
CA LEU A 466 12.45 -7.12 12.96
C LEU A 466 12.29 -6.33 11.64
N ASP A 467 12.52 -6.97 10.49
CA ASP A 467 12.40 -6.39 9.14
C ASP A 467 10.96 -6.29 8.59
N GLU A 468 9.94 -6.84 9.26
CA GLU A 468 8.57 -6.99 8.73
C GLU A 468 7.52 -6.16 9.48
N THR A 469 7.94 -5.06 10.10
CA THR A 469 7.05 -4.10 10.74
C THR A 469 6.31 -3.23 9.71
N PRO A 470 5.15 -2.62 10.05
CA PRO A 470 4.48 -1.66 9.17
C PRO A 470 5.40 -0.52 8.70
N GLN A 471 6.30 -0.07 9.57
CA GLN A 471 7.29 0.98 9.32
C GLN A 471 8.28 0.60 8.22
N THR A 472 8.61 -0.68 8.07
CA THR A 472 9.49 -1.16 7.00
C THR A 472 8.68 -1.54 5.74
N VAL A 473 7.57 -2.23 5.91
CA VAL A 473 6.77 -2.79 4.80
C VAL A 473 6.09 -1.71 3.98
N LEU A 474 5.39 -0.76 4.60
CA LEU A 474 4.57 0.21 3.87
C LEU A 474 5.41 1.14 2.98
N PRO A 475 6.50 1.77 3.46
CA PRO A 475 7.33 2.63 2.61
C PRO A 475 8.04 1.85 1.49
N ARG A 476 8.50 0.61 1.75
CA ARG A 476 9.11 -0.24 0.72
C ARG A 476 8.08 -0.60 -0.36
N CYS A 477 6.88 -1.03 0.06
CA CYS A 477 5.77 -1.35 -0.82
C CYS A 477 5.37 -0.13 -1.68
N ALA A 478 5.10 1.02 -1.06
CA ALA A 478 4.75 2.26 -1.77
C ALA A 478 5.79 2.62 -2.85
N LYS A 479 7.07 2.56 -2.50
CA LYS A 479 8.17 2.84 -3.43
C LYS A 479 8.23 1.84 -4.59
N LEU A 480 8.04 0.55 -4.31
CA LEU A 480 8.06 -0.51 -5.33
C LEU A 480 6.84 -0.44 -6.24
N LEU A 481 5.70 0.02 -5.73
CA LEU A 481 4.52 0.40 -6.52
C LEU A 481 4.72 1.71 -7.31
N GLY A 482 5.87 2.36 -7.19
CA GLY A 482 6.16 3.61 -7.92
C GLY A 482 5.35 4.81 -7.43
N MET A 483 4.71 4.69 -6.27
CA MET A 483 3.87 5.73 -5.68
C MET A 483 4.73 6.97 -5.35
N LYS A 484 4.44 8.09 -6.00
CA LYS A 484 5.15 9.37 -5.79
C LYS A 484 4.43 10.28 -4.79
N ARG A 485 3.10 10.29 -4.86
CA ARG A 485 2.18 11.06 -4.02
C ARG A 485 0.89 10.23 -3.88
N GLY A 486 0.21 10.35 -2.75
CA GLY A 486 -1.04 9.63 -2.47
C GLY A 486 -1.08 9.02 -1.08
N VAL A 487 -2.03 8.12 -0.87
CA VAL A 487 -2.23 7.35 0.37
C VAL A 487 -2.12 5.85 0.08
N LEU A 488 -1.43 5.10 0.94
CA LEU A 488 -1.37 3.64 0.92
C LEU A 488 -2.10 3.10 2.15
N ALA A 489 -3.17 2.34 1.97
CA ALA A 489 -3.85 1.64 3.08
C ALA A 489 -3.67 0.13 2.95
N VAL A 490 -3.02 -0.52 3.90
CA VAL A 490 -2.76 -1.96 3.90
C VAL A 490 -3.71 -2.66 4.86
N ARG A 491 -4.58 -3.52 4.33
CA ARG A 491 -5.60 -4.26 5.10
C ARG A 491 -4.99 -5.49 5.76
N LYS A 492 -5.34 -5.76 7.02
CA LYS A 492 -4.84 -6.90 7.81
C LYS A 492 -5.97 -7.66 8.53
N GLY A 493 -7.09 -7.87 7.84
CA GLY A 493 -8.21 -8.68 8.34
C GLY A 493 -8.69 -8.25 9.72
N SER A 494 -8.77 -9.20 10.66
CA SER A 494 -9.16 -8.99 12.06
C SER A 494 -8.26 -8.03 12.85
N LYS A 495 -7.04 -7.75 12.34
CA LYS A 495 -6.10 -6.78 12.93
C LYS A 495 -6.30 -5.34 12.42
N GLY A 496 -7.27 -5.11 11.54
CA GLY A 496 -7.61 -3.79 11.03
C GLY A 496 -6.79 -3.39 9.80
N SER A 497 -6.27 -2.17 9.77
CA SER A 497 -5.44 -1.69 8.66
C SER A 497 -4.36 -0.69 9.10
N TYR A 498 -3.34 -0.55 8.25
CA TYR A 498 -2.31 0.48 8.39
C TYR A 498 -2.43 1.48 7.25
N VAL A 499 -2.37 2.77 7.54
CA VAL A 499 -2.46 3.82 6.52
C VAL A 499 -1.21 4.68 6.56
N TRP A 500 -0.54 4.79 5.41
CA TRP A 500 0.64 5.59 5.19
C TRP A 500 0.35 6.69 4.17
N ASP A 501 0.77 7.91 4.46
CA ASP A 501 0.62 9.07 3.58
C ASP A 501 1.99 9.49 3.06
N SER A 502 2.13 9.60 1.75
CA SER A 502 3.36 10.10 1.13
C SER A 502 3.73 11.53 1.52
N GLU A 503 2.75 12.33 1.98
CA GLU A 503 2.98 13.71 2.45
C GLU A 503 3.40 13.77 3.93
N ASP A 504 3.21 12.68 4.69
CA ASP A 504 3.61 12.54 6.10
C ASP A 504 4.21 11.14 6.34
N PRO A 505 5.34 10.80 5.69
CA PRO A 505 5.81 9.42 5.58
C PRO A 505 6.36 8.84 6.90
N GLY A 506 6.68 9.70 7.88
CA GLY A 506 7.10 9.30 9.21
C GLY A 506 5.95 8.87 10.11
N ARG A 507 4.70 9.02 9.65
CA ARG A 507 3.51 8.69 10.42
C ARG A 507 2.71 7.58 9.73
N ILE A 508 2.48 6.50 10.48
CA ILE A 508 1.57 5.42 10.09
C ILE A 508 0.36 5.48 11.01
N LEU A 509 -0.82 5.56 10.43
CA LEU A 509 -2.08 5.44 11.16
C LEU A 509 -2.41 3.95 11.31
N VAL A 510 -2.68 3.51 12.53
CA VAL A 510 -3.23 2.19 12.83
C VAL A 510 -4.74 2.35 13.00
N VAL A 511 -5.51 1.59 12.23
CA VAL A 511 -6.97 1.65 12.24
C VAL A 511 -7.46 0.28 12.72
N PRO A 512 -8.09 0.16 13.89
CA PRO A 512 -8.53 -1.12 14.42
C PRO A 512 -9.63 -1.73 13.54
N ALA A 513 -9.75 -3.06 13.54
CA ALA A 513 -10.91 -3.71 12.94
C ALA A 513 -12.17 -3.45 13.78
N LEU A 514 -13.31 -3.32 13.11
CA LEU A 514 -14.60 -3.30 13.80
C LEU A 514 -14.91 -4.70 14.33
N GLN A 515 -15.20 -4.81 15.62
CA GLN A 515 -15.57 -6.06 16.27
C GLN A 515 -17.03 -6.37 15.96
N VAL A 516 -17.27 -7.32 15.06
CA VAL A 516 -18.60 -7.79 14.66
C VAL A 516 -18.61 -9.31 14.53
N PRO A 517 -19.77 -9.98 14.69
CA PRO A 517 -19.90 -11.39 14.35
C PRO A 517 -19.50 -11.62 12.88
N VAL A 518 -18.56 -12.53 12.66
CA VAL A 518 -18.11 -12.90 11.30
C VAL A 518 -19.09 -13.91 10.70
N ILE A 519 -19.77 -13.51 9.63
CA ILE A 519 -20.72 -14.35 8.87
C ILE A 519 -20.10 -14.74 7.53
N ASP A 520 -19.71 -13.76 6.71
CA ASP A 520 -19.11 -13.98 5.40
C ASP A 520 -18.06 -12.90 5.10
N PRO A 521 -16.74 -13.23 5.14
CA PRO A 521 -15.69 -12.25 4.87
C PRO A 521 -15.51 -11.95 3.37
N THR A 522 -16.24 -12.63 2.48
CA THR A 522 -16.01 -12.57 1.03
C THR A 522 -16.25 -11.18 0.48
N GLY A 523 -15.17 -10.58 -0.08
CA GLY A 523 -15.21 -9.26 -0.70
C GLY A 523 -15.34 -8.08 0.27
N ALA A 524 -15.32 -8.31 1.58
CA ALA A 524 -15.27 -7.24 2.58
C ALA A 524 -14.05 -6.32 2.39
N GLY A 525 -12.91 -6.90 1.99
CA GLY A 525 -11.73 -6.16 1.60
C GLY A 525 -11.97 -5.24 0.40
N ASN A 526 -12.66 -5.72 -0.65
CA ASN A 526 -12.92 -4.93 -1.84
C ASN A 526 -13.86 -3.75 -1.53
N ALA A 527 -14.89 -4.02 -0.73
CA ALA A 527 -15.82 -3.01 -0.25
C ALA A 527 -15.11 -1.93 0.60
N TYR A 528 -14.22 -2.34 1.51
CA TYR A 528 -13.35 -1.43 2.27
C TYR A 528 -12.54 -0.51 1.34
N SER A 529 -11.88 -1.11 0.35
CA SER A 529 -10.98 -0.42 -0.57
C SER A 529 -11.71 0.67 -1.36
N ALA A 530 -12.86 0.34 -1.94
CA ALA A 530 -13.68 1.27 -2.70
C ALA A 530 -14.29 2.37 -1.83
N ALA A 531 -14.80 2.01 -0.64
CA ALA A 531 -15.33 2.97 0.33
C ALA A 531 -14.27 3.99 0.77
N PHE A 532 -13.03 3.54 1.00
CA PHE A 532 -11.92 4.43 1.33
C PHE A 532 -11.66 5.41 0.18
N GLY A 533 -11.49 4.90 -1.05
CA GLY A 533 -11.20 5.72 -2.23
C GLY A 533 -12.26 6.79 -2.49
N VAL A 534 -13.55 6.43 -2.42
CA VAL A 534 -14.67 7.38 -2.62
C VAL A 534 -14.70 8.46 -1.54
N ASN A 535 -14.53 8.10 -0.27
CA ASN A 535 -14.55 9.06 0.83
C ASN A 535 -13.34 10.00 0.74
N LEU A 536 -12.16 9.47 0.47
CA LEU A 536 -10.93 10.25 0.42
C LEU A 536 -11.00 11.27 -0.72
N ALA A 537 -11.42 10.86 -1.91
CA ALA A 537 -11.59 11.75 -3.05
C ALA A 537 -12.56 12.90 -2.77
N ARG A 538 -13.73 12.59 -2.18
CA ARG A 538 -14.75 13.60 -1.83
C ARG A 538 -14.22 14.61 -0.81
N LEU A 539 -13.61 14.12 0.26
CA LEU A 539 -13.13 14.95 1.36
C LEU A 539 -11.98 15.86 0.90
N LEU A 540 -11.01 15.31 0.16
CA LEU A 540 -9.89 16.09 -0.39
C LEU A 540 -10.33 17.14 -1.41
N ARG A 541 -11.36 16.85 -2.23
CA ARG A 541 -11.92 17.83 -3.18
C ARG A 541 -12.74 18.92 -2.48
N SER A 542 -13.46 18.58 -1.41
CA SER A 542 -14.28 19.54 -0.67
C SER A 542 -13.45 20.64 0.01
N ARG A 543 -12.20 20.33 0.38
CA ARG A 543 -11.28 21.20 1.16
C ARG A 543 -11.87 21.71 2.48
N ARG A 544 -12.95 21.10 2.98
CA ARG A 544 -13.60 21.46 4.25
C ARG A 544 -12.85 20.91 5.46
N VAL A 545 -12.03 19.88 5.26
CA VAL A 545 -11.25 19.22 6.29
C VAL A 545 -9.79 19.12 5.83
N SER A 546 -8.86 19.03 6.79
CA SER A 546 -7.45 18.80 6.49
C SER A 546 -7.25 17.45 5.81
N ARG A 547 -6.14 17.28 5.06
CA ARG A 547 -5.77 16.00 4.44
C ARG A 547 -5.74 14.87 5.46
N ARG A 548 -5.13 15.12 6.62
CA ARG A 548 -5.05 14.15 7.72
C ARG A 548 -6.43 13.74 8.24
N MET A 549 -7.34 14.70 8.40
CA MET A 549 -8.72 14.42 8.82
C MET A 549 -9.49 13.67 7.71
N ALA A 550 -9.26 14.01 6.44
CA ALA A 550 -9.83 13.30 5.31
C ALA A 550 -9.40 11.83 5.25
N ILE A 551 -8.13 11.54 5.54
CA ILE A 551 -7.59 10.17 5.60
C ILE A 551 -8.23 9.41 6.75
N MET A 552 -8.30 10.01 7.94
CA MET A 552 -8.88 9.37 9.13
C MET A 552 -10.37 9.05 8.95
N ILE A 553 -11.16 10.02 8.50
CA ILE A 553 -12.61 9.80 8.24
C ILE A 553 -12.80 8.71 7.19
N SER A 554 -12.00 8.72 6.12
CA SER A 554 -12.06 7.68 5.07
C SER A 554 -11.74 6.30 5.62
N ALA A 555 -10.74 6.20 6.50
CA ALA A 555 -10.35 4.94 7.12
C ALA A 555 -11.43 4.37 8.06
N CYS A 556 -12.03 5.20 8.93
CA CYS A 556 -13.11 4.75 9.82
C CYS A 556 -14.35 4.32 9.01
N ARG A 557 -14.72 5.07 7.97
CA ARG A 557 -15.84 4.73 7.10
C ARG A 557 -15.60 3.44 6.31
N ALA A 558 -14.39 3.26 5.78
CA ALA A 558 -14.00 2.02 5.12
C ALA A 558 -14.04 0.82 6.07
N THR A 559 -13.57 1.00 7.32
CA THR A 559 -13.61 -0.02 8.37
C THR A 559 -15.03 -0.42 8.71
N ALA A 560 -15.94 0.55 8.89
CA ALA A 560 -17.35 0.27 9.11
C ALA A 560 -17.95 -0.50 7.91
N THR A 561 -17.63 -0.11 6.67
CA THR A 561 -18.08 -0.82 5.47
C THR A 561 -17.57 -2.26 5.43
N GLY A 562 -16.30 -2.49 5.71
CA GLY A 562 -15.74 -3.84 5.83
C GLY A 562 -16.47 -4.67 6.89
N GLY A 563 -16.74 -4.07 8.06
CA GLY A 563 -17.50 -4.71 9.14
C GLY A 563 -18.93 -5.10 8.74
N ALA A 564 -19.65 -4.23 8.01
CA ALA A 564 -20.99 -4.55 7.51
C ALA A 564 -20.99 -5.75 6.54
N PHE A 565 -19.98 -5.85 5.67
CA PHE A 565 -19.83 -6.99 4.78
C PHE A 565 -19.55 -8.27 5.56
N VAL A 566 -18.56 -8.23 6.46
CA VAL A 566 -18.20 -9.37 7.30
C VAL A 566 -19.39 -9.86 8.13
N ALA A 567 -20.23 -8.95 8.62
CA ALA A 567 -21.41 -9.24 9.44
C ALA A 567 -22.67 -9.62 8.64
N SER A 568 -22.57 -9.75 7.32
CA SER A 568 -23.70 -10.09 6.45
C SER A 568 -23.47 -11.42 5.75
N LYS A 569 -24.55 -12.13 5.40
CA LYS A 569 -24.46 -13.26 4.48
C LYS A 569 -24.41 -12.69 3.06
N GLY A 570 -23.27 -12.82 2.37
CA GLY A 570 -23.06 -12.18 1.08
C GLY A 570 -23.04 -10.65 1.18
N MET A 571 -23.53 -9.97 0.14
CA MET A 571 -23.45 -8.51 0.04
C MET A 571 -24.56 -7.83 0.88
N PRO A 572 -24.24 -6.83 1.71
CA PRO A 572 -25.23 -6.13 2.53
C PRO A 572 -26.16 -5.27 1.67
N ALA A 573 -27.41 -5.17 2.11
CA ALA A 573 -28.39 -4.27 1.53
C ALA A 573 -27.99 -2.78 1.71
N VAL A 574 -28.02 -2.00 0.64
CA VAL A 574 -27.82 -0.53 0.68
C VAL A 574 -29.12 0.15 1.13
N LYS A 575 -29.46 -0.01 2.42
CA LYS A 575 -30.61 0.65 3.06
C LYS A 575 -30.16 1.81 3.94
N LYS A 576 -31.07 2.75 4.18
CA LYS A 576 -30.84 3.87 5.10
C LYS A 576 -30.41 3.40 6.49
N SER A 577 -31.01 2.33 7.01
CA SER A 577 -30.64 1.72 8.29
C SER A 577 -29.20 1.18 8.30
N THR A 578 -28.76 0.55 7.22
CA THR A 578 -27.36 0.11 7.04
C THR A 578 -26.43 1.30 7.05
N GLN A 579 -26.78 2.37 6.34
CA GLN A 579 -25.98 3.59 6.30
C GLN A 579 -25.92 4.29 7.67
N GLU A 580 -27.05 4.39 8.38
CA GLU A 580 -27.11 4.95 9.74
C GLU A 580 -26.29 4.12 10.73
N TRP A 581 -26.33 2.79 10.62
CA TRP A 581 -25.46 1.89 11.37
C TRP A 581 -23.98 2.17 11.07
N LEU A 582 -23.60 2.23 9.79
CA LEU A 582 -22.23 2.53 9.36
C LEU A 582 -21.75 3.89 9.86
N GLU A 583 -22.59 4.91 9.81
CA GLU A 583 -22.25 6.26 10.28
C GLU A 583 -22.10 6.33 11.79
N ARG A 584 -22.82 5.50 12.55
CA ARG A 584 -22.63 5.36 14.00
C ARG A 584 -21.34 4.60 14.29
N GLU A 585 -21.14 3.46 13.63
CA GLU A 585 -19.93 2.64 13.83
C GLU A 585 -18.68 3.39 13.40
N ALA A 586 -18.69 4.20 12.33
CA ALA A 586 -17.54 5.00 11.92
C ALA A 586 -17.16 6.12 12.90
N ARG A 587 -17.99 6.39 13.93
CA ARG A 587 -17.70 7.36 15.01
C ARG A 587 -17.23 6.68 16.31
N SER A 588 -17.33 5.34 16.37
CA SER A 588 -17.08 4.52 17.55
C SER A 588 -15.58 4.17 17.76
N PRO A 589 -14.80 3.82 16.70
CA PRO A 589 -13.35 3.65 16.75
C PRO A 589 -12.61 4.97 16.48
#